data_AF-A0A2T4ANY6-F1
#
_entry.id   AF-A0A2T4ANY6-F1
#
_cell.length_a   1.000
_cell.length_b   1.000
_cell.length_c   1.000
_cell.angle_alpha   90.00
_cell.angle_beta   90.00
_cell.angle_gamma   90.00
#
_symmetry.space_group_name_H-M   'P 1'
#
loop_
_entity.id
_entity.type
_entity.pdbx_description
1 polymer ?
#
loop_
_entity_poly.entity_id
_entity_poly.type
_entity_poly.pdbx_seq_one_letter_code
_entity_poly.pdbx_strand_id
1 'polypeptide(L)'
;MAPVDRIDHDAIEQQLKDVIQDFYRIMVQVSTYDSMGRSSKEVLSNEIKNLSDSLQSVYTAASPPNHLPSVPPELLEYVENGRNPDIYTREFVELVRRGNQLMRGKVNAFASFRDVLAEQMASAMPELRDDVARVLEATGGNP
;
A
#
# COMPACT_ATOMS: atom_id res chain seq x y z
N MET A 1 2.65 15.06 -12.13
CA MET A 1 1.77 14.17 -11.35
C MET A 1 0.43 14.15 -12.07
N ALA A 2 -0.07 12.98 -12.46
CA ALA A 2 -1.38 12.88 -13.09
C ALA A 2 -2.45 13.36 -12.09
N PRO A 3 -3.54 14.01 -12.56
CA PRO A 3 -4.63 14.39 -11.67
C PRO A 3 -5.25 13.09 -11.16
N VAL A 4 -5.19 12.88 -9.84
CA VAL A 4 -5.97 11.82 -9.20
C VAL A 4 -7.40 12.34 -9.19
N ASP A 5 -8.30 11.71 -9.93
CA ASP A 5 -9.73 11.97 -9.80
C ASP A 5 -10.07 11.90 -8.31
N ARG A 6 -10.52 13.03 -7.75
CA ARG A 6 -10.83 13.15 -6.33
C ARG A 6 -12.11 12.36 -6.06
N ILE A 7 -11.94 11.08 -5.77
CA ILE A 7 -12.97 10.29 -5.12
C ILE A 7 -13.25 10.97 -3.77
N ASP A 8 -14.52 11.20 -3.48
CA ASP A 8 -14.96 11.73 -2.19
C ASP A 8 -14.83 10.62 -1.14
N HIS A 9 -13.63 10.47 -0.61
CA HIS A 9 -13.32 9.48 0.43
C HIS A 9 -14.12 9.73 1.70
N ASP A 10 -14.40 10.99 2.03
CA ASP A 10 -15.16 11.38 3.22
C ASP A 10 -16.61 10.90 3.10
N ALA A 11 -17.22 11.01 1.91
CA ALA A 11 -18.57 10.51 1.67
C ALA A 11 -18.65 8.97 1.80
N ILE A 12 -17.68 8.23 1.24
CA ILE A 12 -17.64 6.76 1.34
C ILE A 12 -17.41 6.33 2.80
N GLU A 13 -16.51 7.01 3.53
CA GLU A 13 -16.29 6.76 4.95
C GLU A 13 -17.55 7.00 5.77
N GLN A 14 -18.30 8.06 5.48
CA GLN A 14 -19.56 8.34 6.16
C GLN A 14 -20.60 7.23 5.91
N GLN A 15 -20.75 6.77 4.66
CA GLN A 15 -21.66 5.66 4.35
C GLN A 15 -21.28 4.35 5.07
N LEU A 16 -19.98 4.07 5.19
CA LEU A 16 -19.47 2.93 5.98
C LEU A 16 -19.81 3.07 7.48
N LYS A 17 -19.68 4.28 8.04
CA LYS A 17 -20.09 4.55 9.44
C LYS A 17 -21.59 4.36 9.64
N ASP A 18 -22.41 4.77 8.67
CA ASP A 18 -23.86 4.61 8.73
C ASP A 18 -24.23 3.11 8.75
N VAL A 19 -23.59 2.27 7.93
CA VAL A 19 -23.77 0.80 7.96
C VAL A 19 -23.40 0.20 9.32
N ILE A 20 -22.27 0.62 9.91
CA ILE A 20 -21.86 0.15 11.25
C ILE A 20 -22.91 0.57 12.30
N GLN A 21 -23.45 1.77 12.18
CA GLN A 21 -24.48 2.27 13.08
C GLN A 21 -25.80 1.50 12.93
N ASP A 22 -26.20 1.14 11.71
CA ASP A 22 -27.38 0.30 11.45
C ASP A 22 -27.22 -1.09 12.08
N PHE A 23 -26.05 -1.72 11.97
CA PHE A 23 -25.76 -2.98 12.68
C PHE A 23 -25.90 -2.85 14.20
N TYR A 24 -25.39 -1.76 14.77
CA TYR A 24 -25.50 -1.50 16.20
C TYR A 24 -26.95 -1.29 16.65
N ARG A 25 -27.75 -0.53 15.89
CA ARG A 25 -29.18 -0.33 16.17
C ARG A 25 -29.95 -1.65 16.15
N ILE A 26 -29.71 -2.49 15.14
CA ILE A 26 -30.33 -3.82 15.05
C ILE A 26 -29.95 -4.67 16.28
N MET A 27 -28.67 -4.67 16.69
CA MET A 27 -28.22 -5.41 17.87
C MET A 27 -28.97 -4.97 19.15
N VAL A 28 -29.13 -3.67 19.36
CA VAL A 28 -29.87 -3.12 20.51
C VAL A 28 -31.36 -3.45 20.43
N GLN A 29 -31.95 -3.36 19.23
CA GLN A 29 -33.37 -3.65 19.02
C GLN A 29 -33.71 -5.13 19.25
N VAL A 30 -32.79 -6.03 18.88
CA VAL A 30 -32.92 -7.48 19.12
C VAL A 30 -32.72 -7.82 20.59
N SER A 31 -31.77 -7.18 21.29
CA SER A 31 -31.54 -7.46 22.72
C SER A 31 -32.70 -7.05 23.63
N THR A 32 -33.50 -6.08 23.18
CA THR A 32 -34.68 -5.56 23.89
C THR A 32 -36.00 -6.03 23.28
N TYR A 33 -35.96 -7.01 22.37
CA TYR A 33 -37.11 -7.44 21.59
C TYR A 33 -38.28 -7.87 22.48
N ASP A 34 -39.42 -7.20 22.30
CA ASP A 34 -40.69 -7.41 23.03
C ASP A 34 -40.59 -7.34 24.57
N SER A 35 -39.49 -6.81 25.11
CA SER A 35 -39.22 -6.70 26.55
C SER A 35 -40.24 -5.85 27.33
N MET A 36 -40.99 -4.98 26.66
CA MET A 36 -42.00 -4.08 27.25
C MET A 36 -43.44 -4.41 26.84
N GLY A 37 -43.70 -5.59 26.27
CA GLY A 37 -45.05 -6.01 25.84
C GLY A 37 -45.63 -5.23 24.64
N ARG A 38 -44.83 -4.38 23.99
CA ARG A 38 -45.14 -3.76 22.69
C ARG A 38 -44.37 -4.52 21.62
N SER A 39 -45.05 -4.86 20.52
CA SER A 39 -44.41 -5.53 19.39
C SER A 39 -43.35 -4.62 18.78
N SER A 40 -42.11 -5.07 18.84
CA SER A 40 -40.93 -4.40 18.25
C SER A 40 -40.65 -4.83 16.80
N LYS A 41 -41.54 -5.67 16.23
CA LYS A 41 -41.42 -6.26 14.89
C LYS A 41 -41.34 -5.22 13.78
N GLU A 42 -42.19 -4.20 13.80
CA GLU A 42 -42.22 -3.17 12.74
C GLU A 42 -40.95 -2.32 12.76
N VAL A 43 -40.46 -1.96 13.95
CA VAL A 43 -39.21 -1.22 14.12
C VAL A 43 -38.03 -2.03 13.59
N LEU A 44 -37.92 -3.29 13.99
CA LEU A 44 -36.86 -4.17 13.48
C LEU A 44 -36.93 -4.36 11.96
N SER A 45 -38.14 -4.49 11.40
CA SER A 45 -38.31 -4.59 9.95
C SER A 45 -37.86 -3.33 9.22
N ASN A 46 -38.04 -2.15 9.81
CA ASN A 46 -37.58 -0.90 9.23
C ASN A 46 -36.05 -0.76 9.33
N GLU A 47 -35.45 -1.13 10.46
CA GLU A 47 -33.98 -1.13 10.61
C GLU A 47 -33.29 -2.08 9.61
N ILE A 48 -33.86 -3.25 9.34
CA ILE A 48 -33.33 -4.18 8.32
C ILE A 48 -33.42 -3.58 6.91
N LYS A 49 -34.50 -2.84 6.59
CA LYS A 49 -34.63 -2.14 5.31
C LYS A 49 -33.59 -1.02 5.19
N ASN A 50 -33.41 -0.23 6.26
CA ASN A 50 -32.40 0.82 6.31
C ASN A 50 -31.00 0.24 6.06
N LEU A 51 -30.65 -0.86 6.74
CA LEU A 51 -29.37 -1.55 6.52
C LEU A 51 -29.20 -1.99 5.05
N SER A 52 -30.25 -2.52 4.44
CA SER A 52 -30.23 -2.90 3.02
C SER A 52 -29.94 -1.71 2.11
N ASP A 53 -30.59 -0.57 2.35
CA ASP A 53 -30.42 0.65 1.58
C ASP A 53 -29.02 1.26 1.79
N SER A 54 -28.49 1.23 3.02
CA SER A 54 -27.14 1.66 3.37
C SER A 54 -26.08 0.80 2.66
N LEU A 55 -26.22 -0.53 2.67
CA LEU A 55 -25.32 -1.44 1.96
C LEU A 55 -25.36 -1.24 0.44
N GLN A 56 -26.54 -1.02 -0.13
CA GLN A 56 -26.70 -0.73 -1.55
C GLN A 56 -26.03 0.60 -1.93
N SER A 57 -26.11 1.60 -1.05
CA SER A 57 -25.47 2.90 -1.24
C SER A 57 -23.95 2.76 -1.28
N VAL A 58 -23.37 2.02 -0.32
CA VAL A 58 -21.92 1.73 -0.28
C VAL A 58 -21.47 0.97 -1.53
N TYR A 59 -22.21 -0.07 -1.93
CA TYR A 59 -21.88 -0.86 -3.13
C TYR A 59 -21.85 0.02 -4.38
N THR A 60 -22.85 0.90 -4.54
CA THR A 60 -22.96 1.79 -5.70
C THR A 60 -21.84 2.83 -5.70
N ALA A 61 -21.50 3.39 -4.54
CA ALA A 61 -20.42 4.37 -4.40
C ALA A 61 -19.03 3.78 -4.68
N ALA A 62 -18.83 2.49 -4.37
CA ALA A 62 -17.61 1.73 -4.63
C ALA A 62 -17.54 1.10 -6.04
N SER A 63 -18.61 1.21 -6.83
CA SER A 63 -18.71 0.60 -8.17
C SER A 63 -18.37 1.58 -9.29
N PRO A 64 -18.03 1.08 -10.50
CA PRO A 64 -17.79 1.94 -11.66
C PRO A 64 -18.95 2.92 -11.92
N PRO A 65 -18.67 4.21 -12.26
CA PRO A 65 -17.39 4.74 -12.74
C PRO A 65 -16.40 5.16 -11.64
N ASN A 66 -16.73 4.99 -10.34
CA ASN A 66 -15.81 5.33 -9.26
C ASN A 66 -14.70 4.28 -9.16
N HIS A 67 -13.49 4.62 -9.60
CA HIS A 67 -12.33 3.74 -9.54
C HIS A 67 -11.58 3.90 -8.23
N LEU A 68 -11.91 3.08 -7.23
CA LEU A 68 -11.15 3.04 -5.98
C LEU A 68 -9.66 2.77 -6.22
N PRO A 69 -8.76 3.35 -5.41
CA PRO A 69 -7.33 3.07 -5.52
C PRO A 69 -7.05 1.58 -5.31
N SER A 70 -6.08 1.05 -6.05
CA SER A 70 -5.61 -0.31 -5.86
C SER A 70 -4.93 -0.45 -4.51
N VAL A 71 -5.36 -1.45 -3.72
CA VAL A 71 -4.78 -1.77 -2.42
C VAL A 71 -3.92 -3.03 -2.57
N PRO A 72 -2.62 -3.00 -2.19
CA PRO A 72 -1.77 -4.17 -2.09
C PRO A 72 -2.42 -5.31 -1.30
N PRO A 73 -2.39 -6.58 -1.77
CA PRO A 73 -2.96 -7.71 -1.05
C PRO A 73 -2.36 -7.89 0.36
N GLU A 74 -1.08 -7.57 0.53
CA GLU A 74 -0.41 -7.66 1.82
C GLU A 74 -0.98 -6.67 2.84
N LEU A 75 -1.48 -5.51 2.40
CA LEU A 75 -2.18 -4.57 3.28
C LEU A 75 -3.52 -5.12 3.77
N LEU A 76 -4.20 -5.93 2.95
CA LEU A 76 -5.44 -6.58 3.35
C LEU A 76 -5.20 -7.56 4.51
N GLU A 77 -4.13 -8.35 4.43
CA GLU A 77 -3.72 -9.28 5.50
C GLU A 77 -3.43 -8.55 6.82
N TYR A 78 -2.89 -7.32 6.78
CA TYR A 78 -2.70 -6.52 8.00
C TYR A 78 -4.04 -6.17 8.64
N VAL A 79 -5.01 -5.71 7.85
CA VAL A 79 -6.35 -5.34 8.34
C VAL A 79 -7.11 -6.55 8.86
N GLU A 80 -7.08 -7.68 8.13
CA GLU A 80 -7.75 -8.93 8.53
C GLU A 80 -7.24 -9.47 9.87
N ASN A 81 -5.94 -9.31 10.14
CA ASN A 81 -5.31 -9.70 11.39
C ASN A 81 -5.43 -8.63 12.50
N GLY A 82 -6.14 -7.53 12.26
CA GLY A 82 -6.30 -6.43 13.22
C GLY A 82 -5.02 -5.63 13.47
N ARG A 83 -4.03 -5.70 12.58
CA ARG A 83 -2.78 -4.92 12.65
C ARG A 83 -2.98 -3.56 11.98
N ASN A 84 -2.35 -2.52 12.53
CA ASN A 84 -2.38 -1.19 11.93
C ASN A 84 -1.73 -1.22 10.52
N PRO A 85 -2.48 -0.88 9.43
CA PRO A 85 -1.95 -0.87 8.06
C PRO A 85 -0.82 0.14 7.84
N ASP A 86 -0.71 1.20 8.67
CA ASP A 86 0.40 2.16 8.59
C ASP A 86 1.76 1.51 8.81
N ILE A 87 1.79 0.38 9.52
CA ILE A 87 3.02 -0.36 9.77
C ILE A 87 3.57 -0.95 8.46
N TYR A 88 2.73 -1.46 7.57
CA TYR A 88 3.16 -1.92 6.26
C TYR A 88 3.79 -0.78 5.46
N THR A 89 3.15 0.39 5.43
CA THR A 89 3.68 1.56 4.72
C THR A 89 5.04 1.98 5.27
N ARG A 90 5.19 1.98 6.60
CA ARG A 90 6.47 2.25 7.27
C ARG A 90 7.55 1.22 6.88
N GLU A 91 7.23 -0.08 6.98
CA GLU A 91 8.15 -1.17 6.64
C GLU A 91 8.56 -1.13 5.17
N PHE A 92 7.62 -0.79 4.27
CA PHE A 92 7.88 -0.63 2.85
C PHE A 92 8.87 0.51 2.58
N VAL A 93 8.66 1.67 3.20
CA VAL A 93 9.59 2.81 3.08
C VAL A 93 10.98 2.44 3.64
N GLU A 94 11.04 1.74 4.77
CA GLU A 94 12.30 1.25 5.35
C GLU A 94 13.01 0.25 4.43
N LEU A 95 12.26 -0.66 3.80
CA LEU A 95 12.77 -1.63 2.85
C LEU A 95 13.36 -0.93 1.61
N VAL A 96 12.62 0.01 1.02
CA VAL A 96 13.07 0.79 -0.15
C VAL A 96 14.34 1.58 0.19
N ARG A 97 14.38 2.23 1.35
CA ARG A 97 15.57 2.95 1.81
C ARG A 97 16.78 2.03 1.96
N ARG A 98 16.60 0.88 2.64
CA ARG A 98 17.67 -0.11 2.84
C ARG A 98 18.16 -0.66 1.50
N GLY A 99 17.25 -0.99 0.59
CA GLY A 99 17.57 -1.44 -0.76
C GLY A 99 18.37 -0.42 -1.56
N ASN A 100 17.96 0.86 -1.52
CA ASN A 100 18.67 1.95 -2.20
C ASN A 100 20.10 2.12 -1.66
N GLN A 101 20.26 2.15 -0.34
CA GLN A 101 21.57 2.26 0.30
C GLN A 101 22.47 1.07 -0.03
N LEU A 102 21.92 -0.15 -0.01
CA LEU A 102 22.66 -1.35 -0.38
C LEU A 102 23.12 -1.31 -1.83
N MET A 103 22.25 -0.93 -2.76
CA MET A 103 22.60 -0.81 -4.18
C MET A 103 23.69 0.24 -4.40
N ARG A 104 23.57 1.41 -3.76
CA ARG A 104 24.61 2.44 -3.80
C ARG A 104 25.94 1.94 -3.26
N GLY A 105 25.93 1.21 -2.14
CA GLY A 105 27.13 0.58 -1.58
C GLY A 105 27.78 -0.40 -2.55
N LYS A 106 26.99 -1.26 -3.20
CA LYS A 106 27.49 -2.19 -4.23
C LYS A 106 28.11 -1.47 -5.41
N VAL A 107 27.45 -0.44 -5.95
CA VAL A 107 27.98 0.36 -7.06
C VAL A 107 29.33 0.95 -6.70
N ASN A 108 29.46 1.54 -5.50
CA ASN A 108 30.72 2.11 -5.04
C ASN A 108 31.82 1.05 -4.86
N ALA A 109 31.47 -0.13 -4.30
CA ALA A 109 32.42 -1.21 -4.10
C ALA A 109 32.92 -1.79 -5.44
N PHE A 110 32.03 -1.97 -6.41
CA PHE A 110 32.40 -2.43 -7.75
C PHE A 110 33.23 -1.40 -8.50
N ALA A 111 32.93 -0.11 -8.38
CA ALA A 111 33.76 0.96 -8.96
C ALA A 111 35.17 0.94 -8.36
N SER A 112 35.30 0.84 -7.04
CA SER A 112 36.60 0.75 -6.37
C SER A 112 37.38 -0.51 -6.76
N PHE A 113 36.71 -1.66 -6.85
CA PHE A 113 37.33 -2.90 -7.31
C PHE A 113 37.82 -2.79 -8.76
N ARG A 114 37.00 -2.23 -9.64
CA ARG A 114 37.35 -1.95 -11.04
C ARG A 114 38.63 -1.11 -11.12
N ASP A 115 38.69 -0.01 -10.38
CA ASP A 115 39.83 0.92 -10.43
C ASP A 115 41.13 0.26 -9.95
N VAL A 116 41.09 -0.48 -8.84
CA VAL A 116 42.25 -1.24 -8.33
C VAL A 116 42.67 -2.32 -9.32
N LEU A 117 41.73 -3.07 -9.88
CA LEU A 117 42.02 -4.13 -10.84
C LEU A 117 42.71 -3.55 -12.10
N ALA A 118 42.21 -2.44 -12.62
CA ALA A 118 42.78 -1.76 -13.77
C ALA A 118 44.22 -1.29 -13.49
N GLU A 119 44.47 -0.68 -12.34
CA GLU A 119 45.82 -0.27 -11.93
C GLU A 119 46.79 -1.46 -11.88
N GLN A 120 46.39 -2.55 -11.23
CA GLN A 120 47.24 -3.75 -11.11
C GLN A 120 47.49 -4.40 -12.48
N MET A 121 46.48 -4.47 -13.36
CA MET A 121 46.64 -5.00 -14.72
C MET A 121 47.59 -4.12 -15.56
N ALA A 122 47.45 -2.80 -15.51
CA ALA A 122 48.32 -1.86 -16.23
C ALA A 122 49.78 -1.89 -15.73
N SER A 123 49.99 -2.24 -14.46
CA SER A 123 51.31 -2.41 -13.85
C SER A 123 51.95 -3.76 -14.22
N ALA A 124 51.20 -4.85 -14.10
CA ALA A 124 51.70 -6.21 -14.34
C ALA A 124 51.82 -6.59 -15.82
N MET A 125 50.98 -6.00 -16.69
CA MET A 125 50.92 -6.26 -18.14
C MET A 125 50.91 -4.94 -18.91
N PRO A 126 52.08 -4.27 -19.07
CA PRO A 126 52.17 -2.97 -19.72
C PRO A 126 51.65 -2.93 -21.16
N GLU A 127 51.69 -4.07 -21.87
CA GLU A 127 51.17 -4.24 -23.22
C GLU A 127 49.64 -4.11 -23.33
N LEU A 128 48.91 -4.25 -22.21
CA LEU A 128 47.44 -4.16 -22.15
C LEU A 128 46.93 -2.80 -21.68
N ARG A 129 47.80 -1.80 -21.46
CA ARG A 129 47.41 -0.52 -20.86
C ARG A 129 46.30 0.20 -21.63
N ASP A 130 46.40 0.25 -22.95
CA ASP A 130 45.41 0.90 -23.80
C ASP A 130 44.06 0.16 -23.78
N ASP A 131 44.10 -1.18 -23.69
CA ASP A 131 42.89 -2.00 -23.56
C ASP A 131 42.21 -1.78 -22.21
N VAL A 132 42.99 -1.77 -21.13
CA VAL A 132 42.52 -1.51 -19.76
C VAL A 132 41.91 -0.10 -19.66
N ALA A 133 42.55 0.92 -20.23
CA ALA A 133 42.03 2.28 -20.25
C ALA A 133 40.68 2.36 -20.99
N ARG A 134 40.55 1.68 -22.14
CA ARG A 134 39.28 1.61 -22.88
C ARG A 134 38.16 0.94 -22.07
N VAL A 135 38.45 -0.15 -21.37
CA VAL A 135 37.47 -0.83 -20.52
C VAL A 135 37.08 0.03 -19.31
N LEU A 136 38.04 0.74 -18.73
CA LEU A 136 37.81 1.62 -17.60
C LEU A 136 36.86 2.76 -17.97
N GLU A 137 37.11 3.44 -19.09
CA GLU A 137 36.24 4.49 -19.61
C GLU A 137 34.84 3.95 -19.93
N ALA A 138 34.75 2.81 -20.62
CA ALA A 138 33.47 2.18 -20.97
C ALA A 138 32.63 1.75 -19.75
N THR A 139 33.27 1.52 -18.61
CA THR A 139 32.63 1.13 -17.35
C THR A 139 32.48 2.29 -16.37
N GLY A 140 32.70 3.53 -16.82
CA GLY A 140 32.49 4.76 -16.03
C GLY A 140 33.59 5.04 -14.99
N GLY A 141 34.80 4.52 -15.22
CA GLY A 141 35.99 4.90 -14.47
C GLY A 141 36.80 5.95 -15.22
N ASN A 142 37.74 6.57 -14.53
CA ASN A 142 38.56 7.64 -15.10
C ASN A 142 39.94 7.07 -15.45
N PRO A 143 40.34 7.06 -16.74
CA PRO A 143 41.60 6.45 -17.20
C PRO A 143 42.86 7.16 -16.69
#